data_AF-A0A534RI48-F1
#
_entry.id   AF-A0A534RI48-F1
#
_cell.length_a   1.000
_cell.length_b   1.000
_cell.length_c   1.000
_cell.angle_alpha   90.00
_cell.angle_beta   90.00
_cell.angle_gamma   90.00
#
_symmetry.space_group_name_H-M   'P 1'
#
loop_
_entity.id
_entity.type
_entity.pdbx_description
1 polymer ?
#
loop_
_entity_poly.entity_id
_entity_poly.type
_entity_poly.pdbx_seq_one_letter_code
_entity_poly.pdbx_strand_id
1 'polypeptide(L)'
;DRLEANVNLSAPPSDLVRQGLDAAAVLGRLLAGFPTPIVEAGPVSFACRCSRERVAAALIAMGRAELTDVLAGDRRAEVICEFCAQRYVVEEPELRSLLAGSDGDLPE
;
A
#
# COMPACT_ATOMS: atom_id res chain seq x y z
N ASP A 1 35.68 18.89 4.04
CA ASP A 1 34.53 18.00 4.29
C ASP A 1 33.38 18.78 4.96
N ARG A 2 32.84 19.80 4.25
CA ARG A 2 31.78 20.68 4.77
C ARG A 2 30.43 19.98 4.78
N LEU A 3 30.15 19.15 3.77
CA LEU A 3 28.93 18.37 3.71
C LEU A 3 28.87 17.38 4.87
N GLU A 4 29.96 16.64 5.13
CA GLU A 4 30.05 15.73 6.26
C GLU A 4 29.86 16.48 7.59
N ALA A 5 30.45 17.67 7.75
CA ALA A 5 30.25 18.49 8.93
C ALA A 5 28.78 18.89 9.13
N ASN A 6 28.09 19.33 8.08
CA ASN A 6 26.66 19.68 8.14
C ASN A 6 25.79 18.48 8.51
N VAL A 7 26.07 17.31 7.92
CA VAL A 7 25.34 16.06 8.22
C VAL A 7 25.59 15.62 9.66
N ASN A 8 26.84 15.64 10.12
CA ASN A 8 27.23 15.23 11.47
C ASN A 8 26.67 16.15 12.57
N LEU A 9 26.47 17.44 12.28
CA LEU A 9 25.87 18.41 13.20
C LEU A 9 24.34 18.45 13.15
N SER A 10 23.71 17.75 12.20
CA SER A 10 22.26 17.74 12.06
C SER A 10 21.59 16.86 13.11
N ALA A 11 20.43 17.30 13.59
CA ALA A 11 19.50 16.41 14.27
C ALA A 11 19.05 15.26 13.35
N PRO A 12 18.58 14.13 13.91
CA PRO A 12 17.98 13.05 13.11
C PRO A 12 16.85 13.57 12.21
N PRO A 13 16.67 13.03 11.00
CA PRO A 13 15.63 13.49 10.06
C PRO A 13 14.22 13.50 10.66
N SER A 14 13.87 12.50 11.49
CA SER A 14 12.57 12.44 12.16
C SER A 14 12.31 13.63 13.09
N ASP A 15 13.35 14.15 13.74
CA ASP A 15 13.20 15.29 14.66
C ASP A 15 13.06 16.60 13.90
N LEU A 16 13.74 16.74 12.76
CA LEU A 16 13.56 17.87 11.86
C LEU A 16 12.12 17.94 11.34
N VAL A 17 11.55 16.80 10.93
CA VAL A 17 10.14 16.72 10.49
C VAL A 17 9.19 17.06 11.64
N ARG A 18 9.44 16.57 12.87
CA ARG A 18 8.64 16.91 14.07
C ARG A 18 8.71 18.40 14.43
N GLN A 19 9.82 19.06 14.14
CA GLN A 19 9.96 20.52 14.28
C GLN A 19 9.18 21.31 13.21
N GLY A 20 8.50 20.62 12.29
CA GLY A 20 7.69 21.23 11.24
C GLY A 20 8.49 21.66 10.02
N LEU A 21 9.74 21.20 9.87
CA LEU A 21 10.50 21.48 8.65
C LEU A 21 9.96 20.65 7.49
N ASP A 22 9.81 21.31 6.35
CA ASP A 22 9.57 20.66 5.07
C ASP A 22 10.88 20.16 4.43
N ALA A 23 10.76 19.44 3.31
CA ALA A 23 11.90 18.86 2.60
C ALA A 23 12.91 19.93 2.14
N ALA A 24 12.44 21.10 1.69
CA ALA A 24 13.30 22.18 1.22
C ALA A 24 14.12 22.78 2.37
N ALA A 25 13.50 22.99 3.54
CA ALA A 25 14.17 23.47 4.74
C ALA A 25 15.21 22.46 5.26
N VAL A 26 14.91 21.16 5.23
CA VAL A 26 15.87 20.11 5.59
C VAL A 26 17.07 20.13 4.65
N LEU A 27 16.84 20.18 3.33
CA LEU A 27 17.92 20.27 2.34
C LEU A 27 18.76 21.53 2.52
N GLY A 28 18.13 22.68 2.77
CA GLY A 28 18.84 23.94 3.03
C GLY A 28 19.77 23.88 4.25
N ARG A 29 19.42 23.11 5.29
CA ARG A 29 20.29 22.87 6.45
C ARG A 29 21.46 21.95 6.10
N LEU A 30 21.17 20.79 5.50
CA LEU A 30 22.20 19.77 5.21
C LEU A 30 23.21 20.26 4.16
N LEU A 31 22.75 21.03 3.19
CA LEU A 31 23.55 21.53 2.07
C LEU A 31 23.96 23.00 2.26
N ALA A 32 23.97 23.49 3.50
CA ALA A 32 24.39 24.85 3.81
C ALA A 32 25.77 25.16 3.21
N GLY A 33 25.84 26.27 2.46
CA GLY A 33 27.04 26.72 1.74
C GLY A 33 27.18 26.16 0.32
N PHE A 34 26.26 25.33 -0.16
CA PHE A 34 26.18 24.86 -1.54
C PHE A 34 24.99 25.49 -2.27
N PRO A 35 25.08 25.74 -3.59
CA PRO A 35 23.94 26.16 -4.38
C PRO A 35 22.95 24.99 -4.55
N THR A 36 21.72 25.16 -4.05
CA THR A 36 20.70 24.10 -4.04
C THR A 36 19.36 24.60 -4.58
N PRO A 37 19.24 24.82 -5.90
CA PRO A 37 17.97 25.15 -6.51
C PRO A 37 17.02 23.94 -6.43
N ILE A 38 15.78 24.17 -6.01
CA ILE A 38 14.72 23.17 -6.10
C ILE A 38 14.22 23.17 -7.55
N VAL A 39 14.37 22.04 -8.23
CA VAL A 39 13.98 21.88 -9.64
C VAL A 39 12.48 21.61 -9.78
N GLU A 40 11.93 20.81 -8.87
CA GLU A 40 10.52 20.42 -8.87
C GLU A 40 10.08 20.11 -7.45
N ALA A 41 8.80 20.33 -7.16
CA ALA A 41 8.14 19.87 -5.94
C ALA A 41 6.80 19.25 -6.31
N GLY A 42 6.47 18.12 -5.68
CA GLY A 42 5.23 17.40 -5.93
C GLY A 42 4.59 16.94 -4.63
N PRO A 43 3.24 16.87 -4.57
CA PRO A 43 2.55 16.30 -3.43
C PRO A 43 2.86 14.80 -3.35
N VAL A 44 3.06 14.31 -2.12
CA VAL A 44 3.20 12.88 -1.84
C VAL A 44 2.03 12.42 -1.00
N SER A 45 1.51 11.24 -1.31
CA SER A 45 0.44 10.61 -0.54
C SER A 45 0.62 9.10 -0.54
N PHE A 46 0.11 8.46 0.52
CA PHE A 46 -0.01 7.01 0.54
C PHE A 46 -1.13 6.60 -0.43
N ALA A 47 -0.83 5.64 -1.31
CA ALA A 47 -1.79 5.10 -2.26
C ALA A 47 -1.65 3.57 -2.38
N CYS A 48 -2.76 2.85 -2.24
CA CYS A 48 -2.83 1.42 -2.48
C CYS A 48 -3.74 1.13 -3.68
N ARG A 49 -3.43 0.06 -4.42
CA ARG A 49 -4.18 -0.36 -5.63
C ARG A 49 -5.11 -1.55 -5.37
N CYS A 50 -5.37 -1.90 -4.11
CA CYS A 50 -6.35 -2.93 -3.79
C CYS A 50 -7.77 -2.43 -4.13
N SER A 51 -8.62 -3.33 -4.59
CA SER A 51 -10.00 -3.03 -4.96
C SER A 51 -10.85 -4.28 -4.77
N ARG A 52 -12.19 -4.15 -4.81
CA ARG A 52 -13.08 -5.30 -4.72
C ARG A 52 -12.87 -6.27 -5.88
N GLU A 53 -12.60 -5.77 -7.07
CA GLU A 53 -12.34 -6.59 -8.27
C GLU A 53 -11.09 -7.46 -8.08
N ARG A 54 -10.03 -6.90 -7.47
CA ARG A 54 -8.79 -7.66 -7.18
C ARG A 54 -9.00 -8.69 -6.09
N VAL A 55 -9.84 -8.38 -5.09
CA VAL A 55 -10.21 -9.33 -4.04
C VAL A 55 -11.02 -10.49 -4.62
N ALA A 56 -12.00 -10.20 -5.48
CA ALA A 56 -12.76 -11.21 -6.21
C ALA A 56 -11.87 -12.12 -7.06
N ALA A 57 -10.93 -11.54 -7.82
CA ALA A 57 -9.97 -12.31 -8.61
C ALA A 57 -9.07 -13.20 -7.74
N ALA A 58 -8.62 -12.71 -6.58
CA ALA A 58 -7.84 -13.50 -5.64
C ALA A 58 -8.64 -14.67 -5.05
N LEU A 59 -9.90 -14.43 -4.69
CA LEU A 59 -10.81 -15.48 -4.22
C LEU A 59 -11.05 -16.56 -5.29
N ILE A 60 -11.25 -16.17 -6.55
CA ILE A 60 -11.38 -17.11 -7.67
C ILE A 60 -10.09 -17.94 -7.83
N ALA A 61 -8.93 -17.31 -7.72
CA ALA A 61 -7.64 -17.97 -7.86
C ALA A 61 -7.34 -19.01 -6.76
N MET A 62 -8.02 -18.96 -5.61
CA MET A 62 -7.94 -20.01 -4.58
C MET A 62 -8.51 -21.35 -5.07
N GLY A 63 -9.38 -21.32 -6.07
CA GLY A 63 -10.01 -22.51 -6.65
C GLY A 63 -11.40 -22.80 -6.09
N ARG A 64 -12.16 -23.61 -6.84
CA ARG A 64 -13.56 -23.93 -6.53
C ARG A 64 -13.73 -24.73 -5.24
N ALA A 65 -12.79 -25.62 -4.93
CA ALA A 65 -12.85 -26.45 -3.72
C ALA A 65 -12.82 -25.57 -2.47
N GLU A 66 -11.77 -24.77 -2.30
CA GLU A 66 -11.64 -23.80 -1.21
C GLU A 66 -12.83 -22.85 -1.09
N LEU A 67 -13.32 -22.28 -2.21
CA LEU A 67 -14.50 -21.40 -2.18
C LEU A 67 -15.78 -22.12 -1.73
N THR A 68 -15.93 -23.40 -2.10
CA THR A 68 -17.06 -24.24 -1.68
C THR A 68 -16.98 -24.53 -0.18
N ASP A 69 -15.78 -24.80 0.33
CA ASP A 69 -15.56 -25.04 1.77
C ASP A 69 -15.87 -23.79 2.60
N VAL A 70 -15.49 -22.60 2.12
CA VAL A 70 -15.89 -21.32 2.75
C VAL A 70 -17.42 -21.15 2.77
N LEU A 71 -18.09 -21.49 1.67
CA LEU A 71 -19.56 -21.44 1.57
C LEU A 71 -20.27 -22.48 2.44
N ALA A 72 -19.66 -23.62 2.71
CA ALA A 72 -20.21 -24.66 3.58
C ALA A 72 -20.01 -24.33 5.07
N GLY A 73 -18.92 -23.65 5.41
CA GLY A 73 -18.59 -23.21 6.77
C GLY A 73 -19.14 -21.83 7.12
N ASP A 74 -18.25 -20.83 7.10
CA ASP A 74 -18.53 -19.47 7.59
C ASP A 74 -19.48 -18.66 6.70
N ARG A 75 -19.72 -19.10 5.46
CA ARG A 75 -20.59 -18.46 4.46
C ARG A 75 -20.18 -17.04 4.07
N ARG A 76 -19.01 -16.58 4.51
CA ARG A 76 -18.41 -15.28 4.18
C ARG A 76 -16.89 -15.41 4.13
N ALA A 77 -16.23 -14.55 3.35
CA ALA A 77 -14.78 -14.44 3.33
C ALA A 77 -14.36 -13.03 3.80
N GLU A 78 -13.37 -12.98 4.67
CA GLU A 78 -12.68 -11.75 5.02
C GLU A 78 -11.31 -11.74 4.37
N VAL A 79 -11.06 -10.74 3.53
CA VAL A 79 -9.76 -10.53 2.87
C VAL A 79 -9.18 -9.21 3.36
N ILE A 80 -8.00 -9.27 3.97
CA ILE A 80 -7.25 -8.11 4.42
C ILE A 80 -6.11 -7.85 3.44
N CYS A 81 -6.04 -6.65 2.88
CA CYS A 81 -4.90 -6.27 2.03
C CYS A 81 -3.64 -6.14 2.87
N GLU A 82 -2.60 -6.92 2.58
CA GLU A 82 -1.33 -6.89 3.32
C GLU A 82 -0.55 -5.56 3.19
N PHE A 83 -0.90 -4.72 2.20
CA PHE A 83 -0.22 -3.44 1.97
C PHE A 83 -0.85 -2.27 2.71
N CYS A 84 -2.18 -2.15 2.68
CA CYS A 84 -2.90 -1.02 3.29
C CYS A 84 -3.78 -1.41 4.47
N ALA A 85 -3.81 -2.70 4.84
CA ALA A 85 -4.67 -3.27 5.87
C ALA A 85 -6.18 -3.05 5.64
N GLN A 86 -6.61 -2.65 4.44
CA GLN A 86 -8.03 -2.51 4.13
C GLN A 86 -8.71 -3.87 4.17
N ARG A 87 -9.82 -3.95 4.91
CA ARG A 87 -10.63 -5.14 5.08
C ARG A 87 -11.76 -5.16 4.06
N TYR A 88 -11.85 -6.27 3.33
CA TYR A 88 -12.91 -6.56 2.39
C TYR A 88 -13.70 -7.76 2.91
N VAL A 89 -14.97 -7.55 3.22
CA VAL A 89 -15.89 -8.63 3.54
C VAL A 89 -16.68 -8.97 2.28
N VAL A 90 -16.61 -10.24 1.89
CA VAL A 90 -17.31 -10.83 0.74
C VAL A 90 -18.38 -11.75 1.30
N GLU A 91 -19.62 -11.31 1.16
CA GLU A 91 -20.79 -12.00 1.72
C GLU A 91 -21.20 -13.18 0.83
N GLU A 92 -22.00 -14.08 1.38
CA GLU A 92 -22.46 -15.30 0.71
C GLU A 92 -22.99 -15.09 -0.73
N PRO A 93 -23.84 -14.09 -1.02
CA PRO A 93 -24.36 -13.90 -2.38
C PRO A 93 -23.24 -13.59 -3.39
N GLU A 94 -22.22 -12.85 -2.95
CA GLU A 94 -21.06 -12.49 -3.78
C GLU A 94 -20.19 -13.74 -3.99
N LEU A 95 -19.92 -14.51 -2.93
CA LEU A 95 -19.20 -15.79 -3.02
C LEU A 95 -19.88 -16.78 -3.98
N ARG A 96 -21.22 -16.91 -3.90
CA ARG A 96 -21.99 -17.76 -4.83
C ARG A 96 -21.86 -17.27 -6.28
N SER A 97 -21.86 -15.96 -6.48
CA SER A 97 -21.68 -15.36 -7.81
C SER A 97 -20.28 -15.62 -8.36
N LEU A 98 -19.25 -15.52 -7.52
CA LEU A 98 -17.86 -15.84 -7.90
C LEU A 98 -17.69 -17.32 -8.24
N LEU A 99 -18.31 -18.22 -7.46
CA LEU A 99 -18.29 -19.66 -7.74
C LEU A 99 -18.96 -19.96 -9.08
N ALA A 100 -20.15 -19.42 -9.35
CA ALA A 100 -20.84 -19.61 -10.63
C ALA A 100 -20.07 -19.05 -11.84
N GLY A 101 -19.32 -17.95 -11.65
CA GLY A 101 -18.48 -17.35 -12.69
C GLY A 101 -17.16 -18.08 -12.96
N SER A 102 -16.75 -18.98 -12.05
CA SER A 102 -15.50 -19.75 -12.14
C SER A 102 -15.61 -21.05 -12.96
N ASP A 103 -16.75 -21.30 -13.61
CA ASP A 103 -17.01 -22.48 -14.47
C ASP A 103 -16.36 -22.40 -15.88
N GLY A 104 -15.33 -21.57 -16.04
CA GLY A 104 -14.52 -21.48 -17.27
C GLY A 104 -13.04 -21.70 -16.95
N ASP A 105 -12.49 -22.80 -17.45
CA ASP A 105 -11.08 -23.23 -17.43
C ASP A 105 -10.04 -22.14 -17.12
N LEU A 106 -9.22 -22.39 -16.10
CA LEU A 106 -7.85 -21.87 -16.08
C LEU A 106 -7.00 -22.80 -16.95
N PRO A 107 -6.41 -22.33 -18.07
CA PRO A 107 -5.46 -23.12 -18.83
C PRO A 107 -4.17 -23.34 -18.02
N GLU A 108 -3.63 -24.56 -18.10
CA GLU A 108 -2.31 -24.98 -17.57
C GLU A 108 -1.15 -24.15 -18.14
#